data_AF-A0A9D5CTZ7-F1
#
_entry.id   AF-A0A9D5CTZ7-F1
#
_cell.length_a   1.000
_cell.length_b   1.000
_cell.length_c   1.000
_cell.angle_alpha   90.00
_cell.angle_beta   90.00
_cell.angle_gamma   90.00
#
_symmetry.space_group_name_H-M   'P 1'
#
loop_
_entity.id
_entity.type
_entity.pdbx_description
1 polymer ?
#
loop_
_entity_poly.entity_id
_entity_poly.type
_entity_poly.pdbx_seq_one_letter_code
_entity_poly.pdbx_strand_id
1 'polypeptide(L)'
;MFCLRGCHKLISSSLMAAKPNRLHQIAGASLQGSAKKPRTLVIDSAMKEGFTKYADYLNALNDKRERIVKASRDVTIHSKKVIFQVHRISRGNKEEVLANAENDLANVTNQYMSKLVKELQGTDFWKLRRAYTSGVQEYVEAATLCNFCTAGTLLNLSEINASLLPLSDPSVEPLQINVLDYLLGIADLTGELMRLAISRISDGEVDYARKICGFVRDIYRELTLLVPIMEDNTEMKKKMETMLQSVLKIENACYSVHTLNHEEETLHKIDAEQVTSKKCRNRLHLMKFLTGKQLQNFLNFMCNLFSWH
;
A
#
# COMPACT_ATOMS: atom_id res chain seq x y z
N MET A 1 -21.17 18.31 6.20
CA MET A 1 -21.86 18.28 4.90
C MET A 1 -20.82 18.48 3.80
N PHE A 2 -20.21 17.42 3.29
CA PHE A 2 -19.68 17.28 1.93
C PHE A 2 -19.33 15.80 1.73
N CYS A 3 -19.86 15.22 0.66
CA CYS A 3 -20.02 13.79 0.43
C CYS A 3 -18.91 13.32 -0.54
N LEU A 4 -18.18 12.27 -0.16
CA LEU A 4 -17.21 11.56 -0.99
C LEU A 4 -17.94 10.52 -1.87
N ARG A 5 -17.73 10.58 -3.18
CA ARG A 5 -17.91 9.48 -4.15
C ARG A 5 -16.72 9.59 -5.12
N GLY A 6 -15.88 8.59 -5.38
CA GLY A 6 -16.07 7.14 -5.36
C GLY A 6 -16.08 6.64 -6.81
N CYS A 7 -14.94 6.70 -7.51
CA CYS A 7 -14.79 6.21 -8.88
C CYS A 7 -14.56 4.69 -8.90
N HIS A 8 -15.63 3.91 -9.08
CA HIS A 8 -15.57 2.51 -9.49
C HIS A 8 -15.51 2.41 -11.01
N LYS A 9 -14.43 1.86 -11.57
CA LYS A 9 -14.40 1.39 -12.96
C LYS A 9 -15.08 0.01 -13.04
N LEU A 10 -16.32 -0.01 -13.50
CA LEU A 10 -17.02 -1.22 -13.98
C LEU A 10 -16.61 -1.47 -15.44
N ILE A 11 -16.06 -2.65 -15.71
CA ILE A 11 -15.84 -3.16 -17.07
C ILE A 11 -17.18 -3.72 -17.55
N SER A 12 -17.89 -2.94 -18.37
CA SER A 12 -19.14 -3.35 -19.00
C SER A 12 -18.84 -4.18 -20.26
N SER A 13 -19.23 -5.45 -20.25
CA SER A 13 -19.28 -6.34 -21.40
C SER A 13 -20.25 -5.80 -22.46
N SER A 14 -19.75 -5.51 -23.66
CA SER A 14 -20.55 -5.09 -24.81
C SER A 14 -21.42 -6.23 -25.32
N LEU A 15 -22.73 -6.14 -25.08
CA LEU A 15 -23.77 -6.88 -25.81
C LEU A 15 -23.80 -6.38 -27.26
N MET A 16 -23.52 -7.26 -28.22
CA MET A 16 -23.76 -6.97 -29.63
C MET A 16 -25.16 -7.48 -30.01
N ALA A 17 -26.01 -6.51 -30.39
CA ALA A 17 -27.35 -6.71 -30.89
C ALA A 17 -27.36 -7.27 -32.31
N ALA A 18 -28.25 -8.22 -32.58
CA ALA A 18 -28.52 -8.72 -33.91
C ALA A 18 -29.27 -7.67 -34.76
N LYS A 19 -28.87 -7.50 -36.02
CA LYS A 19 -29.67 -6.81 -37.06
C LYS A 19 -29.87 -7.70 -38.28
N PRO A 20 -31.04 -7.63 -38.93
CA PRO A 20 -31.55 -8.66 -39.82
C PRO A 20 -31.10 -8.40 -41.26
N ASN A 21 -30.80 -9.47 -42.01
CA ASN A 21 -30.63 -9.37 -43.45
C ASN A 21 -31.63 -10.25 -44.21
N ARG A 22 -32.14 -9.64 -45.27
CA ARG A 22 -33.35 -9.95 -46.02
C ARG A 22 -33.32 -11.31 -46.73
N LEU A 23 -34.49 -11.94 -46.76
CA LEU A 23 -34.87 -13.01 -47.67
C LEU A 23 -34.73 -12.55 -49.13
N HIS A 24 -33.88 -13.25 -49.89
CA HIS A 24 -34.02 -13.35 -51.34
C HIS A 24 -34.42 -14.79 -51.68
N GLN A 25 -35.66 -14.93 -52.14
CA GLN A 25 -36.18 -16.12 -52.80
C GLN A 25 -35.52 -16.23 -54.17
N ILE A 26 -34.85 -17.34 -54.46
CA ILE A 26 -34.58 -17.78 -55.84
C ILE A 26 -35.03 -19.24 -55.93
N ALA A 27 -35.96 -19.47 -56.85
CA ALA A 27 -36.55 -20.75 -57.16
C ALA A 27 -35.58 -21.64 -57.97
N GLY A 28 -35.66 -22.95 -57.70
CA GLY A 28 -35.57 -24.03 -58.69
C GLY A 28 -34.27 -24.21 -59.48
N ALA A 29 -33.42 -25.11 -59.01
CA ALA A 29 -32.65 -26.00 -59.89
C ALA A 29 -32.26 -27.29 -59.14
N SER A 30 -32.91 -28.38 -59.52
CA SER A 30 -32.55 -29.75 -59.11
C SER A 30 -31.16 -30.10 -59.64
N LEU A 31 -30.19 -30.27 -58.76
CA LEU A 31 -28.91 -30.92 -59.06
C LEU A 31 -28.64 -32.01 -58.02
N GLN A 32 -28.67 -33.25 -58.49
CA GLN A 32 -28.28 -34.46 -57.77
C GLN A 32 -26.83 -34.33 -57.29
N GLY A 33 -26.64 -34.01 -56.02
CA GLY A 33 -25.36 -34.13 -55.33
C GLY A 33 -25.32 -35.44 -54.56
N SER A 34 -24.43 -36.36 -54.94
CA SER A 34 -24.22 -37.61 -54.20
C SER A 34 -23.94 -37.30 -52.73
N ALA A 35 -24.68 -37.92 -51.81
CA ALA A 35 -24.42 -37.83 -50.38
C ALA A 35 -22.97 -38.27 -50.10
N LYS A 36 -22.08 -37.31 -49.84
CA LYS A 36 -20.75 -37.61 -49.32
C LYS A 36 -20.94 -38.22 -47.94
N LYS A 37 -20.76 -39.54 -47.83
CA LYS A 37 -20.63 -40.23 -46.53
C LYS A 37 -19.66 -39.42 -45.66
N PRO A 38 -19.99 -39.11 -44.40
CA PRO A 38 -19.03 -38.51 -43.50
C PRO A 38 -17.81 -39.43 -43.48
N ARG A 39 -16.65 -38.88 -43.89
CA ARG A 39 -15.38 -39.60 -43.85
C ARG A 39 -15.06 -39.75 -42.37
N THR A 40 -15.51 -40.85 -41.76
CA THR A 40 -15.10 -41.23 -40.41
C THR A 40 -13.60 -41.41 -40.46
N LEU A 41 -12.86 -40.39 -40.01
CA LEU A 41 -11.44 -40.51 -39.77
C LEU A 41 -11.31 -41.63 -38.76
N VAL A 42 -10.70 -42.75 -39.17
CA VAL A 42 -10.27 -43.79 -38.25
C VAL A 42 -9.13 -43.15 -37.46
N ILE A 43 -9.48 -42.47 -36.37
CA ILE A 43 -8.52 -41.93 -35.44
C ILE A 43 -7.86 -43.15 -34.81
N ASP A 44 -6.57 -43.33 -35.07
CA ASP A 44 -5.76 -44.38 -34.48
C ASP A 44 -5.99 -44.39 -32.96
N SER A 45 -6.30 -45.55 -32.39
CA SER A 45 -6.64 -45.66 -30.97
C SER A 45 -5.51 -45.16 -30.07
N ALA A 46 -4.25 -45.31 -30.52
CA ALA A 46 -3.07 -44.78 -29.84
C ALA A 46 -3.06 -43.24 -29.82
N MET A 47 -3.50 -42.60 -30.91
CA MET A 47 -3.62 -41.14 -30.98
C MET A 47 -4.72 -40.65 -30.03
N LYS A 48 -5.88 -41.34 -30.01
CA LYS A 48 -6.98 -41.03 -29.08
C LYS A 48 -6.53 -41.14 -27.62
N GLU A 49 -5.80 -42.20 -27.27
CA GLU A 49 -5.24 -42.38 -25.93
C GLU A 49 -4.26 -41.26 -25.55
N GLY A 50 -3.40 -40.85 -26.49
CA GLY A 50 -2.51 -39.71 -26.30
C GLY A 50 -3.26 -38.41 -25.99
N PHE A 51 -4.31 -38.09 -26.75
CA PHE A 51 -5.14 -36.91 -26.49
C PHE A 51 -5.89 -36.99 -25.15
N THR A 52 -6.36 -38.17 -24.74
CA THR A 52 -6.99 -38.36 -23.43
C THR A 52 -5.99 -38.06 -22.30
N LYS A 53 -4.75 -38.57 -22.37
CA LYS A 53 -3.71 -38.26 -21.38
C LYS A 53 -3.41 -36.77 -21.29
N TYR A 54 -3.34 -36.07 -22.43
CA TYR A 54 -3.14 -34.61 -22.43
C TYR A 54 -4.34 -33.86 -21.86
N ALA A 55 -5.57 -34.28 -22.17
CA ALA A 55 -6.77 -33.69 -21.61
C ALA A 55 -6.82 -33.83 -20.09
N ASP A 56 -6.54 -35.04 -19.57
CA ASP A 56 -6.51 -35.31 -18.12
C ASP A 56 -5.44 -34.47 -17.41
N TYR A 57 -4.24 -34.36 -18.00
CA TYR A 57 -3.18 -33.50 -17.47
C TYR A 57 -3.58 -32.03 -17.43
N LEU A 58 -4.16 -31.50 -18.52
CA LEU A 58 -4.59 -30.10 -18.58
C LEU A 58 -5.75 -29.81 -17.62
N ASN A 59 -6.70 -30.74 -17.47
CA ASN A 59 -7.78 -30.62 -16.51
C ASN A 59 -7.24 -30.59 -15.08
N ALA A 60 -6.34 -31.50 -14.71
CA ALA A 60 -5.71 -31.50 -13.39
C ALA A 60 -4.92 -30.20 -13.11
N LEU A 61 -4.21 -29.67 -14.11
CA LEU A 61 -3.49 -28.40 -14.00
C LEU A 61 -4.46 -27.21 -13.82
N ASN A 62 -5.57 -27.19 -14.54
CA ASN A 62 -6.60 -26.15 -14.42
C ASN A 62 -7.28 -26.21 -13.05
N ASP A 63 -7.66 -27.39 -12.58
CA ASP A 63 -8.26 -27.57 -11.25
C ASP A 63 -7.31 -27.09 -10.15
N LYS A 64 -6.01 -27.42 -10.28
CA LYS A 64 -4.98 -26.92 -9.37
C LYS A 64 -4.85 -25.40 -9.42
N ARG A 65 -4.81 -24.81 -10.62
CA ARG A 65 -4.77 -23.36 -10.82
C ARG A 65 -5.96 -22.68 -10.15
N GLU A 66 -7.17 -23.22 -10.27
CA GLU A 66 -8.36 -22.65 -9.62
C GLU A 66 -8.27 -22.68 -8.09
N ARG A 67 -7.77 -23.77 -7.51
CA ARG A 67 -7.53 -23.85 -6.05
C ARG A 67 -6.51 -22.81 -5.59
N ILE A 68 -5.43 -22.62 -6.35
CA ILE A 68 -4.41 -21.60 -6.06
C ILE A 68 -5.00 -20.19 -6.17
N VAL A 69 -5.80 -19.89 -7.20
CA VAL A 69 -6.48 -18.58 -7.33
C VAL A 69 -7.36 -18.30 -6.11
N LYS A 70 -8.12 -19.30 -5.64
CA LYS A 70 -8.95 -19.17 -4.44
C LYS A 70 -8.10 -18.92 -3.19
N ALA A 71 -7.04 -19.70 -2.96
CA ALA A 71 -6.14 -19.52 -1.82
C ALA A 71 -5.42 -18.15 -1.86
N SER A 72 -4.93 -17.73 -3.02
CA SER A 72 -4.33 -16.41 -3.26
C SER A 72 -5.30 -15.28 -2.93
N ARG A 73 -6.58 -15.43 -3.31
CA ARG A 73 -7.62 -14.45 -3.01
C ARG A 73 -7.87 -14.33 -1.51
N ASP A 74 -7.89 -15.45 -0.79
CA ASP A 74 -8.01 -15.47 0.68
C ASP A 74 -6.83 -14.71 1.31
N VAL A 75 -5.59 -14.99 0.89
CA VAL A 75 -4.40 -14.25 1.34
C VAL A 75 -4.56 -12.75 1.11
N THR A 76 -4.91 -12.31 -0.10
CA THR A 76 -5.12 -10.88 -0.40
C THR A 76 -6.16 -10.25 0.53
N ILE A 77 -7.31 -10.91 0.73
CA ILE A 77 -8.40 -10.35 1.57
C ILE A 77 -7.92 -10.15 3.00
N HIS A 78 -7.20 -11.12 3.55
CA HIS A 78 -6.79 -11.09 4.95
C HIS A 78 -5.55 -10.22 5.18
N SER A 79 -4.60 -10.16 4.25
CA SER A 79 -3.49 -9.19 4.29
C SER A 79 -4.02 -7.75 4.25
N LYS A 80 -5.05 -7.45 3.44
CA LYS A 80 -5.72 -6.14 3.46
C LYS A 80 -6.31 -5.78 4.82
N LYS A 81 -6.90 -6.75 5.51
CA LYS A 81 -7.44 -6.53 6.87
C LYS A 81 -6.32 -6.14 7.84
N VAL A 82 -5.16 -6.79 7.76
CA VAL A 82 -3.97 -6.41 8.54
C VAL A 82 -3.55 -4.97 8.23
N ILE A 83 -3.44 -4.61 6.95
CA ILE A 83 -3.10 -3.24 6.53
C ILE A 83 -4.09 -2.23 7.10
N PHE A 84 -5.39 -2.49 6.99
CA PHE A 84 -6.43 -1.63 7.56
C PHE A 84 -6.38 -1.56 9.09
N GLN A 85 -5.98 -2.64 9.76
CA GLN A 85 -5.80 -2.66 11.21
C GLN A 85 -4.63 -1.74 11.60
N VAL A 86 -3.49 -1.82 10.92
CA VAL A 86 -2.34 -0.93 11.15
C VAL A 86 -2.71 0.55 10.96
N HIS A 87 -3.55 0.89 9.99
CA HIS A 87 -4.01 2.28 9.77
C HIS A 87 -4.89 2.84 10.89
N ARG A 88 -5.29 2.03 11.89
CA ARG A 88 -6.01 2.50 13.08
C ARG A 88 -5.11 3.00 14.20
N ILE A 89 -3.79 2.96 14.00
CA ILE A 89 -2.82 3.54 14.94
C ILE A 89 -3.18 5.01 15.18
N SER A 90 -3.13 5.39 16.44
CA SER A 90 -3.24 6.76 16.96
C SER A 90 -2.28 6.91 18.14
N ARG A 91 -2.10 8.13 18.65
CA ARG A 91 -1.16 8.41 19.76
C ARG A 91 -1.40 7.58 21.03
N GLY A 92 -2.62 7.11 21.28
CA GLY A 92 -3.01 6.45 22.53
C GLY A 92 -3.24 4.94 22.44
N ASN A 93 -3.16 4.34 21.26
CA ASN A 93 -3.50 2.92 21.05
C ASN A 93 -2.49 2.17 20.18
N LYS A 94 -1.29 2.75 19.95
CA LYS A 94 -0.31 2.22 19.01
C LYS A 94 0.06 0.77 19.34
N GLU A 95 0.39 0.50 20.59
CA GLU A 95 0.84 -0.81 21.05
C GLU A 95 -0.26 -1.88 20.91
N GLU A 96 -1.49 -1.55 21.29
CA GLU A 96 -2.65 -2.45 21.16
C GLU A 96 -2.97 -2.76 19.69
N VAL A 97 -2.98 -1.72 18.84
CA VAL A 97 -3.27 -1.87 17.41
C VAL A 97 -2.20 -2.73 16.73
N LEU A 98 -0.93 -2.52 17.06
CA LEU A 98 0.18 -3.31 16.51
C LEU A 98 0.15 -4.75 16.99
N ALA A 99 -0.12 -5.01 18.28
CA ALA A 99 -0.26 -6.38 18.79
C ALA A 99 -1.40 -7.14 18.09
N ASN A 100 -2.53 -6.46 17.85
CA ASN A 100 -3.65 -7.03 17.10
C ASN A 100 -3.28 -7.28 15.63
N ALA A 101 -2.58 -6.35 14.97
CA ALA A 101 -2.12 -6.52 13.58
C ALA A 101 -1.11 -7.65 13.44
N GLU A 102 -0.20 -7.82 14.40
CA GLU A 102 0.77 -8.91 14.44
C GLU A 102 0.08 -10.27 14.64
N ASN A 103 -0.96 -10.33 15.49
CA ASN A 103 -1.78 -11.52 15.65
C ASN A 103 -2.53 -11.87 14.36
N ASP A 104 -3.17 -10.88 13.73
CA ASP A 104 -3.87 -11.06 12.47
C ASP A 104 -2.90 -11.51 11.36
N LEU A 105 -1.70 -10.94 11.29
CA LEU A 105 -0.66 -11.34 10.34
C LEU A 105 -0.16 -12.76 10.59
N ALA A 106 0.04 -13.15 11.85
CA ALA A 106 0.37 -14.53 12.21
C ALA A 106 -0.75 -15.49 11.77
N ASN A 107 -2.01 -15.09 11.91
CA ASN A 107 -3.15 -15.84 11.40
C ASN A 107 -3.12 -15.95 9.87
N VAL A 108 -2.77 -14.87 9.16
CA VAL A 108 -2.60 -14.92 7.69
C VAL A 108 -1.53 -15.92 7.28
N THR A 109 -0.39 -15.89 7.97
CA THR A 109 0.73 -16.81 7.73
C THR A 109 0.31 -18.26 7.98
N ASN A 110 -0.26 -18.55 9.15
CA ASN A 110 -0.54 -19.91 9.59
C ASN A 110 -1.75 -20.54 8.89
N GLN A 111 -2.75 -19.75 8.48
CA GLN A 111 -3.96 -20.29 7.84
C GLN A 111 -3.93 -20.15 6.32
N TYR A 112 -3.77 -18.93 5.80
CA TYR A 112 -3.97 -18.66 4.37
C TYR A 112 -2.71 -18.90 3.56
N MET A 113 -1.54 -18.42 4.03
CA MET A 113 -0.26 -18.71 3.37
C MET A 113 0.05 -20.20 3.45
N SER A 114 -0.18 -20.87 4.59
CA SER A 114 -0.01 -22.34 4.69
C SER A 114 -0.86 -23.09 3.66
N LYS A 115 -2.12 -22.71 3.46
CA LYS A 115 -2.99 -23.32 2.43
C LYS A 115 -2.47 -23.08 1.02
N LEU A 116 -2.00 -21.87 0.72
CA LEU A 116 -1.39 -21.55 -0.57
C LEU A 116 -0.12 -22.37 -0.82
N VAL A 117 0.76 -22.46 0.18
CA VAL A 117 2.00 -23.27 0.13
C VAL A 117 1.67 -24.74 -0.15
N LYS A 118 0.67 -25.31 0.55
CA LYS A 118 0.23 -26.70 0.34
C LYS A 118 -0.27 -26.94 -1.08
N GLU A 119 -1.09 -26.05 -1.63
CA GLU A 119 -1.56 -26.16 -3.01
C GLU A 119 -0.45 -26.02 -4.04
N LEU A 120 0.66 -25.35 -3.71
CA LEU A 120 1.81 -25.17 -4.61
C LEU A 120 2.82 -26.33 -4.55
N GLN A 121 2.67 -27.28 -3.62
CA GLN A 121 3.58 -28.42 -3.48
C GLN A 121 3.66 -29.26 -4.76
N GLY A 122 4.87 -29.75 -5.06
CA GLY A 122 5.13 -30.69 -6.15
C GLY A 122 4.94 -30.11 -7.56
N THR A 123 5.00 -28.79 -7.73
CA THR A 123 4.86 -28.13 -9.04
C THR A 123 5.92 -27.08 -9.30
N ASP A 124 6.21 -26.89 -10.58
CA ASP A 124 6.89 -25.72 -11.12
C ASP A 124 6.20 -24.41 -10.71
N PHE A 125 6.64 -23.78 -9.61
CA PHE A 125 6.08 -22.54 -9.05
C PHE A 125 5.90 -21.45 -10.12
N TRP A 126 6.86 -21.37 -11.06
CA TRP A 126 6.87 -20.41 -12.15
C TRP A 126 5.68 -20.55 -13.11
N LYS A 127 5.17 -21.76 -13.38
CA LYS A 127 4.03 -21.99 -14.28
C LYS A 127 2.73 -21.38 -13.74
N LEU A 128 2.60 -21.37 -12.42
CA LEU A 128 1.37 -20.94 -11.72
C LEU A 128 1.53 -19.57 -11.05
N ARG A 129 2.67 -18.89 -11.22
CA ARG A 129 2.95 -17.57 -10.62
C ARG A 129 1.81 -16.56 -10.80
N ARG A 130 1.25 -16.48 -12.00
CA ARG A 130 0.11 -15.59 -12.30
C ARG A 130 -1.14 -15.82 -11.45
N ALA A 131 -1.32 -17.02 -10.90
CA ALA A 131 -2.46 -17.35 -10.05
C ALA A 131 -2.29 -16.86 -8.60
N TYR A 132 -1.07 -16.71 -8.11
CA TYR A 132 -0.80 -16.39 -6.70
C TYR A 132 -0.04 -15.09 -6.43
N THR A 133 0.62 -14.54 -7.45
CA THR A 133 1.47 -13.33 -7.36
C THR A 133 0.78 -12.18 -6.61
N SER A 134 -0.51 -11.93 -6.86
CA SER A 134 -1.27 -10.89 -6.17
C SER A 134 -1.44 -11.14 -4.67
N GLY A 135 -1.65 -12.39 -4.26
CA GLY A 135 -1.76 -12.76 -2.84
C GLY A 135 -0.43 -12.57 -2.12
N VAL A 136 0.66 -13.00 -2.75
CA VAL A 136 2.01 -12.88 -2.19
C VAL A 136 2.45 -11.43 -2.07
N GLN A 137 2.21 -10.59 -3.09
CA GLN A 137 2.55 -9.15 -3.04
C GLN A 137 1.82 -8.45 -1.88
N GLU A 138 0.53 -8.71 -1.71
CA GLU A 138 -0.27 -8.12 -0.62
C GLU A 138 0.19 -8.62 0.76
N TYR A 139 0.60 -9.90 0.86
CA TYR A 139 1.20 -10.43 2.09
C TYR A 139 2.54 -9.75 2.43
N VAL A 140 3.41 -9.54 1.44
CA VAL A 140 4.67 -8.80 1.62
C VAL A 140 4.38 -7.37 2.09
N GLU A 141 3.44 -6.67 1.46
CA GLU A 141 3.02 -5.33 1.85
C GLU A 141 2.54 -5.29 3.31
N ALA A 142 1.66 -6.21 3.71
CA ALA A 142 1.16 -6.29 5.09
C ALA A 142 2.28 -6.58 6.11
N ALA A 143 3.15 -7.56 5.82
CA ALA A 143 4.23 -7.96 6.71
C ALA A 143 5.27 -6.85 6.90
N THR A 144 5.66 -6.20 5.81
CA THR A 144 6.64 -5.12 5.81
C THR A 144 6.09 -3.85 6.45
N LEU A 145 4.79 -3.56 6.28
CA LEU A 145 4.13 -2.44 6.96
C LEU A 145 4.08 -2.65 8.48
N CYS A 146 3.73 -3.86 8.93
CA CYS A 146 3.76 -4.20 10.36
C CYS A 146 5.18 -4.04 10.92
N ASN A 147 6.17 -4.65 10.26
CA ASN A 147 7.56 -4.57 10.71
C ASN A 147 8.07 -3.13 10.76
N PHE A 148 7.75 -2.30 9.78
CA PHE A 148 8.12 -0.88 9.81
C PHE A 148 7.49 -0.16 11.02
N CYS A 149 6.22 -0.40 11.33
CA CYS A 149 5.56 0.27 12.44
C CYS A 149 6.04 -0.20 13.82
N THR A 150 6.48 -1.46 13.94
CA THR A 150 7.01 -2.05 15.16
C THR A 150 8.50 -1.74 15.36
N ALA A 151 9.34 -2.01 14.35
CA ALA A 151 10.80 -1.95 14.44
C ALA A 151 11.43 -0.73 13.74
N GLY A 152 10.71 -0.04 12.86
CA GLY A 152 11.23 1.09 12.09
C GLY A 152 12.16 0.69 10.94
N THR A 153 12.21 -0.59 10.58
CA THR A 153 13.11 -1.14 9.55
C THR A 153 12.33 -1.86 8.44
N LEU A 154 13.00 -2.10 7.31
CA LEU A 154 12.45 -2.91 6.22
C LEU A 154 12.66 -4.40 6.53
N LEU A 155 11.59 -5.18 6.57
CA LEU A 155 11.66 -6.64 6.67
C LEU A 155 12.15 -7.20 5.33
N ASN A 156 13.32 -7.83 5.32
CA ASN A 156 13.97 -8.24 4.09
C ASN A 156 13.42 -9.57 3.54
N LEU A 157 13.69 -9.85 2.26
CA LEU A 157 13.18 -11.06 1.59
C LEU A 157 13.61 -12.36 2.26
N SER A 158 14.84 -12.41 2.80
CA SER A 158 15.33 -13.60 3.50
C SER A 158 14.57 -13.85 4.79
N GLU A 159 14.28 -12.79 5.56
CA GLU A 159 13.49 -12.86 6.79
C GLU A 159 12.05 -13.32 6.51
N ILE A 160 11.40 -12.77 5.47
CA ILE A 160 10.06 -13.20 5.08
C ILE A 160 10.07 -14.67 4.65
N ASN A 161 11.01 -15.09 3.79
CA ASN A 161 11.09 -16.48 3.36
C ASN A 161 11.38 -17.41 4.54
N ALA A 162 12.24 -17.02 5.48
CA ALA A 162 12.51 -17.79 6.69
C ALA A 162 11.24 -18.03 7.51
N SER A 163 10.31 -17.06 7.58
CA SER A 163 9.02 -17.23 8.26
C SER A 163 8.07 -18.22 7.57
N LEU A 164 8.25 -18.46 6.26
CA LEU A 164 7.42 -19.37 5.47
C LEU A 164 7.99 -20.79 5.38
N LEU A 165 9.29 -20.99 5.66
CA LEU A 165 9.92 -22.30 5.65
C LEU A 165 9.18 -23.34 6.51
N PRO A 166 8.74 -23.04 7.76
CA PRO A 166 8.05 -24.02 8.60
C PRO A 166 6.68 -24.46 8.06
N LEU A 167 6.13 -23.75 7.08
CA LEU A 167 4.84 -24.08 6.47
C LEU A 167 4.96 -25.17 5.40
N SER A 168 6.17 -25.42 4.91
CA SER A 168 6.45 -26.39 3.86
C SER A 168 6.77 -27.76 4.47
N ASP A 169 6.42 -28.83 3.75
CA ASP A 169 6.83 -30.18 4.14
C ASP A 169 8.36 -30.32 3.93
N PRO A 170 9.13 -30.86 4.89
CA PRO A 170 10.58 -31.04 4.73
C PRO A 170 11.00 -31.87 3.51
N SER A 171 10.09 -32.70 2.99
CA SER A 171 10.31 -33.53 1.80
C SER A 171 10.10 -32.81 0.47
N VAL A 172 9.64 -31.56 0.49
CA VAL A 172 9.27 -30.79 -0.70
C VAL A 172 10.05 -29.47 -0.72
N GLU A 173 10.39 -28.99 -1.92
CA GLU A 173 10.97 -27.65 -2.07
C GLU A 173 10.01 -26.60 -1.51
N PRO A 174 10.46 -25.76 -0.56
CA PRO A 174 9.59 -24.77 0.08
C PRO A 174 9.24 -23.66 -0.90
N LEU A 175 8.06 -23.06 -0.71
CA LEU A 175 7.73 -21.83 -1.42
C LEU A 175 8.72 -20.74 -1.02
N GLN A 176 9.44 -20.22 -2.01
CA GLN A 176 10.22 -19.00 -1.86
C GLN A 176 9.54 -17.87 -2.63
N ILE A 177 9.25 -16.78 -1.92
CA ILE A 177 8.83 -15.53 -2.55
C ILE A 177 9.97 -15.09 -3.46
N ASN A 178 9.66 -14.89 -4.74
CA ASN A 178 10.64 -14.41 -5.70
C ASN A 178 10.88 -12.90 -5.52
N VAL A 179 12.05 -12.46 -5.99
CA VAL A 179 12.49 -11.07 -5.89
C VAL A 179 11.47 -10.10 -6.50
N LEU A 180 10.85 -10.45 -7.63
CA LEU A 180 9.91 -9.56 -8.31
C LEU A 180 8.62 -9.33 -7.48
N ASP A 181 8.04 -10.39 -6.90
CA ASP A 181 6.86 -10.27 -6.03
C ASP A 181 7.17 -9.50 -4.75
N TYR A 182 8.37 -9.67 -4.20
CA TYR A 182 8.83 -8.86 -3.08
C TYR A 182 8.92 -7.38 -3.45
N LEU A 183 9.63 -7.04 -4.53
CA LEU A 183 9.80 -5.65 -4.96
C LEU A 183 8.48 -4.96 -5.29
N LEU A 184 7.53 -5.68 -5.91
CA LEU A 184 6.19 -5.15 -6.19
C LEU A 184 5.41 -4.89 -4.89
N GLY A 185 5.50 -5.79 -3.91
CA GLY A 185 4.92 -5.57 -2.57
C GLY A 185 5.56 -4.39 -1.82
N ILE A 186 6.89 -4.23 -1.91
CA ILE A 186 7.60 -3.05 -1.36
C ILE A 186 7.14 -1.76 -2.06
N ALA A 187 6.87 -1.82 -3.35
CA ALA A 187 6.39 -0.66 -4.07
C ALA A 187 5.00 -0.22 -3.58
N ASP A 188 4.10 -1.17 -3.31
CA ASP A 188 2.78 -0.87 -2.73
C ASP A 188 2.86 -0.40 -1.27
N LEU A 189 3.76 -0.97 -0.46
CA LEU A 189 4.06 -0.51 0.89
C LEU A 189 4.31 1.01 0.95
N THR A 190 5.01 1.58 -0.03
CA THR A 190 5.28 3.03 -0.04
C THR A 190 4.01 3.88 -0.09
N GLY A 191 2.96 3.38 -0.75
CA GLY A 191 1.66 4.03 -0.80
C GLY A 191 0.94 3.98 0.55
N GLU A 192 1.01 2.85 1.25
CA GLU A 192 0.43 2.71 2.59
C GLU A 192 1.22 3.53 3.63
N LEU A 193 2.55 3.58 3.52
CA LEU A 193 3.37 4.46 4.35
C LEU A 193 3.04 5.94 4.14
N MET A 194 2.78 6.36 2.90
CA MET A 194 2.28 7.71 2.64
C MET A 194 0.93 7.98 3.31
N ARG A 195 -0.03 7.06 3.21
CA ARG A 195 -1.32 7.21 3.90
C ARG A 195 -1.14 7.32 5.42
N LEU A 196 -0.28 6.47 5.99
CA LEU A 196 0.06 6.51 7.41
C LEU A 196 0.65 7.87 7.76
N ALA A 197 1.66 8.34 7.02
CA ALA A 197 2.30 9.63 7.27
C ALA A 197 1.31 10.80 7.27
N ILE A 198 0.39 10.88 6.31
CA ILE A 198 -0.65 11.94 6.29
C ILE A 198 -1.55 11.87 7.52
N SER A 199 -1.96 10.67 7.94
CA SER A 199 -2.72 10.49 9.18
C SER A 199 -1.92 10.94 10.41
N ARG A 200 -0.63 10.59 10.49
CA ARG A 200 0.26 10.99 11.59
C ARG A 200 0.47 12.50 11.65
N ILE A 201 0.56 13.18 10.49
CA ILE A 201 0.63 14.65 10.42
C ILE A 201 -0.64 15.28 11.00
N SER A 202 -1.81 14.72 10.69
CA SER A 202 -3.10 15.21 11.20
C SER A 202 -3.22 15.03 12.72
N ASP A 203 -2.60 13.98 13.26
CA ASP A 203 -2.47 13.77 14.71
C ASP A 203 -1.36 14.63 15.34
N GLY A 204 -0.65 15.46 14.57
CA GLY A 204 0.44 16.33 15.02
C GLY A 204 1.79 15.62 15.22
N GLU A 205 1.94 14.36 14.79
CA GLU A 205 3.19 13.58 14.86
C GLU A 205 4.09 13.81 13.64
N VAL A 206 4.45 15.07 13.39
CA VAL A 206 5.21 15.49 12.20
C VAL A 206 6.59 14.84 12.12
N ASP A 207 7.26 14.62 13.26
CA ASP A 207 8.57 13.98 13.27
C ASP A 207 8.52 12.51 12.83
N TYR A 208 7.45 11.80 13.20
CA TYR A 208 7.26 10.42 12.74
C TYR A 208 6.93 10.39 11.24
N ALA A 209 6.11 11.32 10.75
CA ALA A 209 5.86 11.47 9.31
C ALA A 209 7.15 11.79 8.52
N ARG A 210 8.06 12.58 9.08
CA ARG A 210 9.38 12.85 8.48
C ARG A 210 10.25 11.60 8.41
N LYS A 211 10.22 10.73 9.45
CA LYS A 211 10.90 9.42 9.42
C LYS A 211 10.34 8.53 8.31
N ILE A 212 9.01 8.46 8.19
CA ILE A 212 8.35 7.73 7.10
C ILE A 212 8.80 8.28 5.73
N CYS A 213 8.82 9.60 5.57
CA CYS A 213 9.27 10.26 4.35
C CYS A 213 10.72 9.91 3.98
N GLY A 214 11.62 9.88 4.97
CA GLY A 214 13.01 9.44 4.78
C GLY A 214 13.08 8.00 4.28
N PHE A 215 12.38 7.10 4.96
CA PHE A 215 12.33 5.69 4.59
C PHE A 215 11.80 5.44 3.18
N VAL A 216 10.70 6.10 2.80
CA VAL A 216 10.14 5.98 1.43
C VAL A 216 11.10 6.57 0.39
N ARG A 217 11.81 7.66 0.71
CA ARG A 217 12.85 8.22 -0.17
C ARG A 217 14.01 7.27 -0.38
N ASP A 218 14.46 6.58 0.67
CA ASP A 218 15.55 5.62 0.57
C ASP A 218 15.16 4.45 -0.34
N ILE A 219 13.95 3.90 -0.17
CA ILE A 219 13.40 2.87 -1.07
C ILE A 219 13.36 3.38 -2.52
N TYR A 220 12.82 4.58 -2.74
CA TYR A 220 12.73 5.15 -4.09
C TYR A 220 14.11 5.33 -4.75
N ARG A 221 15.12 5.75 -3.99
CA ARG A 221 16.50 5.90 -4.49
C ARG A 221 17.08 4.56 -4.93
N GLU A 222 16.98 3.54 -4.09
CA GLU A 222 17.50 2.20 -4.40
C GLU A 222 16.79 1.59 -5.62
N LEU A 223 15.45 1.70 -5.68
CA LEU A 223 14.69 1.20 -6.82
C LEU A 223 14.95 1.98 -8.11
N THR A 224 15.28 3.27 -8.03
CA THR A 224 15.65 4.06 -9.22
C THR A 224 16.89 3.50 -9.92
N LEU A 225 17.82 2.92 -9.16
CA LEU A 225 19.01 2.24 -9.71
C LEU A 225 18.68 0.86 -10.28
N LEU A 226 17.75 0.15 -9.65
CA LEU A 226 17.41 -1.24 -9.99
C LEU A 226 16.43 -1.37 -11.17
N VAL A 227 15.38 -0.56 -11.22
CA VAL A 227 14.28 -0.72 -12.19
C VAL A 227 14.72 -0.66 -13.66
N PRO A 228 15.71 0.16 -14.07
CA PRO A 228 16.20 0.18 -15.44
C PRO A 228 16.84 -1.14 -15.90
N ILE A 229 17.42 -1.92 -14.98
CA ILE A 229 18.11 -3.18 -15.29
C ILE A 229 17.20 -4.42 -15.16
N MET A 230 15.98 -4.25 -14.64
CA MET A 230 15.01 -5.34 -14.53
C MET A 230 14.43 -5.74 -15.89
N GLU A 231 14.33 -7.05 -16.13
CA GLU A 231 13.53 -7.61 -17.22
C GLU A 231 12.04 -7.32 -16.98
N ASP A 232 11.30 -6.99 -18.04
CA ASP A 232 9.85 -6.69 -17.99
C ASP A 232 9.44 -5.64 -16.94
N ASN A 233 10.18 -4.54 -16.84
CA ASN A 233 9.98 -3.47 -15.85
C ASN A 233 8.72 -2.58 -16.03
N THR A 234 7.77 -2.96 -16.90
CA THR A 234 6.59 -2.12 -17.21
C THR A 234 5.71 -1.86 -15.99
N GLU A 235 5.47 -2.89 -15.18
CA GLU A 235 4.68 -2.75 -13.95
C GLU A 235 5.43 -1.90 -12.93
N MET A 236 6.72 -2.18 -12.74
CA MET A 236 7.54 -1.48 -11.78
C MET A 236 7.72 0.01 -12.12
N LYS A 237 7.82 0.38 -13.41
CA LYS A 237 7.82 1.79 -13.86
C LYS A 237 6.58 2.56 -13.37
N LYS A 238 5.39 1.97 -13.51
CA LYS A 238 4.13 2.58 -13.03
C LYS A 238 4.13 2.72 -11.50
N LYS A 239 4.68 1.73 -10.80
CA LYS A 239 4.83 1.79 -9.34
C LYS A 239 5.82 2.88 -8.92
N MET A 240 6.93 3.07 -9.65
CA MET A 240 7.90 4.15 -9.41
C MET A 240 7.26 5.55 -9.57
N GLU A 241 6.42 5.74 -10.58
CA GLU A 241 5.66 7.00 -10.74
C GLU A 241 4.76 7.25 -9.52
N THR A 242 4.04 6.22 -9.07
CA THR A 242 3.14 6.31 -7.91
C THR A 242 3.91 6.55 -6.60
N MET A 243 5.09 5.94 -6.46
CA MET A 243 5.98 6.11 -5.32
C MET A 243 6.54 7.54 -5.25
N LEU A 244 6.97 8.11 -6.39
CA LEU A 244 7.39 9.51 -6.44
C LEU A 244 6.27 10.45 -5.99
N GLN A 245 5.03 10.23 -6.47
CA GLN A 245 3.88 11.01 -6.01
C GLN A 245 3.62 10.83 -4.51
N SER A 246 3.90 9.64 -3.95
CA SER A 246 3.77 9.37 -2.53
C SER A 246 4.81 10.15 -1.72
N VAL A 247 6.07 10.19 -2.16
CA VAL A 247 7.13 11.02 -1.55
C VAL A 247 6.72 12.49 -1.53
N LEU A 248 6.36 13.05 -2.69
CA LEU A 248 6.00 14.45 -2.84
C LEU A 248 4.83 14.85 -1.94
N LYS A 249 3.84 13.97 -1.80
CA LYS A 249 2.68 14.21 -0.90
C LYS A 249 3.11 14.33 0.56
N ILE A 250 3.98 13.43 1.04
CA ILE A 250 4.44 13.48 2.42
C ILE A 250 5.29 14.73 2.66
N GLU A 251 6.21 15.05 1.73
CA GLU A 251 7.08 16.22 1.83
C GLU A 251 6.28 17.52 1.86
N ASN A 252 5.35 17.69 0.93
CA ASN A 252 4.49 18.87 0.88
C ASN A 252 3.65 19.01 2.16
N ALA A 253 3.08 17.91 2.66
CA ALA A 253 2.30 17.94 3.90
C ALA A 253 3.17 18.32 5.11
N CYS A 254 4.40 17.80 5.20
CA CYS A 254 5.33 18.16 6.27
C CYS A 254 5.74 19.64 6.18
N TYR A 255 5.98 20.15 4.96
CA TYR A 255 6.34 21.54 4.72
C TYR A 255 5.20 22.50 5.10
N SER A 256 3.96 22.20 4.69
CA SER A 256 2.80 23.04 5.01
C SER A 256 2.58 23.19 6.51
N VAL A 257 2.79 22.14 7.31
CA VAL A 257 2.68 22.26 8.78
C VAL A 257 3.81 23.09 9.36
N HIS A 258 5.02 22.97 8.81
CA HIS A 258 6.16 23.76 9.27
C HIS A 258 5.95 25.27 9.06
N THR A 259 5.42 25.67 7.90
CA THR A 259 5.12 27.08 7.61
C THR A 259 4.00 27.61 8.49
N LEU A 260 2.94 26.83 8.72
CA LEU A 260 1.84 27.22 9.61
C LEU A 260 2.33 27.46 11.04
N ASN A 261 3.17 26.56 11.57
CA ASN A 261 3.73 26.73 12.91
C ASN A 261 4.62 27.99 13.01
N HIS A 262 5.36 28.33 11.94
CA HIS A 262 6.16 29.56 11.90
C HIS A 262 5.29 30.82 11.88
N GLU A 263 4.17 30.80 11.14
CA GLU A 263 3.20 31.90 11.11
C GLU A 263 2.52 32.08 12.47
N GLU A 264 2.13 31.00 13.15
CA GLU A 264 1.55 31.05 14.51
C GLU A 264 2.57 31.54 15.55
N GLU A 265 3.81 31.07 15.51
CA GLU A 265 4.87 31.53 16.42
C GLU A 265 5.19 33.02 16.22
N THR A 266 5.18 33.50 14.98
CA THR A 266 5.41 34.92 14.68
C THR A 266 4.22 35.77 15.12
N LEU A 267 2.98 35.33 14.90
CA LEU A 267 1.79 36.00 15.44
C LEU A 267 1.83 36.06 16.98
N HIS A 268 2.15 34.96 17.66
CA HIS A 268 2.24 34.94 19.11
C HIS A 268 3.34 35.86 19.66
N LYS A 269 4.48 35.97 18.97
CA LYS A 269 5.54 36.93 19.32
C LYS A 269 5.06 38.38 19.13
N ILE A 270 4.36 38.67 18.03
CA ILE A 270 3.79 39.99 17.78
C ILE A 270 2.73 40.34 18.82
N ASP A 271 1.84 39.42 19.17
CA ASP A 271 0.81 39.63 20.20
C ASP A 271 1.43 39.81 21.59
N ALA A 272 2.47 39.05 21.94
CA ALA A 272 3.20 39.23 23.19
C ALA A 272 3.92 40.59 23.26
N GLU A 273 4.52 41.05 22.15
CA GLU A 273 5.13 42.37 22.03
C GLU A 273 4.09 43.51 22.09
N GLN A 274 2.93 43.33 21.48
CA GLN A 274 1.83 44.30 21.55
C GLN A 274 1.23 44.37 22.96
N VAL A 275 1.02 43.24 23.64
CA VAL A 275 0.53 43.19 25.02
C VAL A 275 1.52 43.84 25.99
N THR A 276 2.82 43.58 25.85
CA THR A 276 3.86 44.23 26.66
C THR A 276 3.95 45.73 26.37
N SER A 277 3.87 46.15 25.10
CA SER A 277 3.82 47.57 24.71
C SER A 277 2.59 48.29 25.29
N LYS A 278 1.40 47.67 25.26
CA LYS A 278 0.16 48.21 25.83
C LYS A 278 0.21 48.30 27.36
N LYS A 279 0.81 47.29 28.02
CA LYS A 279 1.05 47.26 29.48
C LYS A 279 2.05 48.35 29.91
N CYS A 280 3.12 48.58 29.14
CA CYS A 280 4.05 49.70 29.34
C CYS A 280 3.37 51.06 29.14
N ARG A 281 2.53 51.21 28.11
CA ARG A 281 1.79 52.45 27.83
C ARG A 281 0.80 52.81 28.96
N ASN A 282 0.10 51.81 29.50
CA ASN A 282 -0.80 51.99 30.64
C ASN A 282 -0.03 52.30 31.95
N ARG A 283 1.15 51.69 32.17
CA ARG A 283 2.04 52.03 33.30
C ARG A 283 2.57 53.46 33.21
N LEU A 284 2.93 53.93 32.01
CA LEU A 284 3.38 55.30 31.78
C LEU A 284 2.25 56.33 31.98
N HIS A 285 1.00 55.97 31.64
CA HIS A 285 -0.17 56.80 31.93
C HIS A 285 -0.47 56.89 33.44
N LEU A 286 -0.25 55.80 34.19
CA LEU A 286 -0.39 55.77 35.65
C LEU A 286 0.72 56.59 36.35
N MET A 287 1.93 56.65 35.78
CA MET A 287 3.03 57.48 36.30
C MET A 287 2.82 58.98 36.09
N LYS A 288 2.00 59.41 35.11
CA LYS A 288 1.64 60.83 34.92
C LYS A 288 0.74 61.41 36.01
N PHE A 289 0.19 60.58 36.91
CA PHE A 289 -0.64 61.02 38.04
C PHE A 289 0.10 61.03 39.40
N LEU A 290 1.38 60.66 39.44
CA LEU A 290 2.18 60.71 40.66
C LEU A 290 2.80 62.11 40.80
N THR A 291 2.41 62.84 41.84
CA THR A 291 3.00 64.14 42.21
C THR A 291 4.49 63.99 42.50
N GLY A 292 5.30 65.01 42.19
CA GLY A 292 6.76 64.93 42.01
C GLY A 292 7.59 64.28 43.14
N LYS A 293 7.06 64.14 44.36
CA LYS A 293 7.74 63.42 45.46
C LYS A 293 7.65 61.87 45.34
N GLN A 294 6.61 61.32 44.73
CA GLN A 294 6.44 59.87 44.54
C GLN A 294 7.30 59.35 43.38
N LEU A 295 7.53 60.16 42.35
CA LEU A 295 8.34 59.82 41.18
C LEU A 295 9.83 59.61 41.55
N GLN A 296 10.36 60.44 42.45
CA GLN A 296 11.76 60.36 42.90
C GLN A 296 12.05 59.07 43.69
N ASN A 297 11.12 58.66 44.57
CA ASN A 297 11.24 57.41 45.34
C ASN A 297 11.13 56.17 44.45
N PHE A 298 10.32 56.23 43.39
CA PHE A 298 10.16 55.13 42.44
C PHE A 298 11.36 55.01 41.50
N LEU A 299 11.97 56.12 41.07
CA LEU A 299 13.22 56.13 40.30
C LEU A 299 14.38 55.56 41.12
N ASN A 300 14.48 55.90 42.41
CA ASN A 300 15.47 55.31 43.31
C ASN A 300 15.25 53.81 43.55
N PHE A 301 13.99 53.35 43.60
CA PHE A 301 13.68 51.92 43.73
C PHE A 301 14.02 51.13 42.45
N MET A 302 13.74 51.69 41.27
CA MET A 302 14.07 51.07 39.98
C MET A 302 15.57 51.04 39.70
N CYS A 303 16.33 52.07 40.09
CA CYS A 303 17.79 52.04 39.99
C CYS A 303 18.44 50.99 40.89
N ASN A 304 17.88 50.71 42.07
CA ASN A 304 18.37 49.65 42.95
C ASN A 304 17.99 48.23 42.48
N LEU A 305 16.87 48.07 41.75
CA LEU A 305 16.46 46.76 41.22
C LEU A 305 17.30 46.31 40.01
N PHE A 306 17.93 47.24 39.29
CA PHE A 306 18.77 46.95 38.12
C PHE A 306 20.29 46.90 38.42
N SER A 307 20.71 47.15 39.67
CA SER A 307 22.12 47.10 40.08
C SER A 307 22.55 45.77 40.74
N TRP A 308 21.70 44.73 40.69
CA TRP A 308 22.08 43.35 41.00
C TRP A 308 21.95 42.50 39.74
N HIS A 309 23.07 42.44 39.01
CA HIS A 309 23.41 41.31 38.18
C HIS A 309 24.82 40.86 38.54
#